data_AF-A0A961HIZ4-F1
#
_entry.id   AF-A0A961HIZ4-F1
#
_cell.length_a   1.000
_cell.length_b   1.000
_cell.length_c   1.000
_cell.angle_alpha   90.00
_cell.angle_beta   90.00
_cell.angle_gamma   90.00
#
_symmetry.space_group_name_H-M   'P 1'
#
loop_
_entity.id
_entity.type
_entity.pdbx_description
1 polymer ?
#
loop_
_entity_poly.entity_id
_entity_poly.type
_entity_poly.pdbx_seq_one_letter_code
_entity_poly.pdbx_strand_id
1 'polypeptide(L)'
;MTVLVEDDADLARRRLAAKLRDVRRDLVYLDAAWPFLVSMKVTGTQARWAQHDRRRSVLSAEQLEAMGHRGVPRPTPACVSVLDVLAEIQTAAVRIANEVLFVVPWQACVWRPAWSPQFDVRPWLRMSAALLPQAHLRTVDEDDPLAPWCERIIGATPDAAARLLGDVRSGQDLAGICPWCEGLTARGVGEPTLRVHYPDELDFSRPLDAVSLVADGGPGPLIVCHGANCTPPSRDCGMRWHGHPAWNTREWEWLAKRLKSPEGR
;
A
#
# COMPACT_ATOMS: atom_id res chain seq x y z
N MET A 1 -9.14 39.45 -9.76
CA MET A 1 -8.80 38.02 -9.75
C MET A 1 -7.82 37.81 -8.60
N THR A 2 -8.36 37.59 -7.41
CA THR A 2 -7.57 37.54 -6.17
C THR A 2 -7.00 36.14 -6.06
N VAL A 3 -5.72 35.97 -6.39
CA VAL A 3 -4.98 34.75 -6.10
C VAL A 3 -4.87 34.70 -4.58
N LEU A 4 -5.68 33.86 -3.94
CA LEU A 4 -5.56 33.54 -2.52
C LEU A 4 -4.18 32.90 -2.35
N VAL A 5 -3.23 33.65 -1.82
CA VAL A 5 -1.98 33.09 -1.31
C VAL A 5 -2.40 32.18 -0.16
N GLU A 6 -2.39 30.86 -0.38
CA GLU A 6 -2.59 29.90 0.70
C GLU A 6 -1.53 30.18 1.77
N ASP A 7 -2.00 30.44 2.98
CA ASP A 7 -1.14 30.66 4.14
C ASP A 7 -0.34 29.38 4.39
N ASP A 8 1.00 29.48 4.49
CA ASP A 8 1.90 28.33 4.69
C ASP A 8 1.48 27.48 5.90
N ALA A 9 0.87 28.10 6.91
CA ALA A 9 0.32 27.43 8.08
C ALA A 9 -0.92 26.58 7.77
N ASP A 10 -1.75 26.96 6.80
CA ASP A 10 -2.90 26.16 6.36
C ASP A 10 -2.44 24.95 5.54
N LEU A 11 -1.45 25.13 4.66
CA LEU A 11 -0.84 24.03 3.91
C LEU A 11 -0.18 22.99 4.84
N ALA A 12 0.55 23.45 5.86
CA ALA A 12 1.16 22.58 6.86
C ALA A 12 0.11 21.77 7.64
N ARG A 13 -0.98 22.41 8.08
CA ARG A 13 -2.10 21.74 8.77
C ARG A 13 -2.77 20.69 7.88
N ARG A 14 -3.03 21.02 6.61
CA ARG A 14 -3.61 20.05 5.65
C ARG A 14 -2.69 18.86 5.42
N ARG A 15 -1.37 19.09 5.31
CA ARG A 15 -0.38 18.00 5.19
C ARG A 15 -0.41 17.09 6.42
N LEU A 16 -0.38 17.64 7.63
CA LEU A 16 -0.45 16.85 8.86
C LEU A 16 -1.75 16.05 8.95
N ALA A 17 -2.89 16.66 8.61
CA ALA A 17 -4.17 15.97 8.56
C ALA A 17 -4.20 14.82 7.54
N ALA A 18 -3.56 15.00 6.37
CA ALA A 18 -3.39 13.94 5.38
C ALA A 18 -2.52 12.80 5.93
N LYS A 19 -1.39 13.12 6.57
CA LYS A 19 -0.51 12.11 7.20
C LYS A 19 -1.22 11.30 8.28
N LEU A 20 -1.98 11.97 9.15
CA LEU A 20 -2.79 11.28 10.17
C LEU A 20 -3.78 10.29 9.52
N ARG A 21 -4.45 10.72 8.45
CA ARG A 21 -5.41 9.90 7.70
C ARG A 21 -4.73 8.68 7.08
N ASP A 22 -3.62 8.88 6.40
CA ASP A 22 -2.87 7.83 5.71
C ASP A 22 -2.35 6.78 6.70
N VAL A 23 -1.72 7.21 7.80
CA VAL A 23 -1.22 6.30 8.84
C VAL A 23 -2.36 5.50 9.45
N ARG A 24 -3.49 6.14 9.76
CA ARG A 24 -4.65 5.43 10.31
C ARG A 24 -5.19 4.39 9.32
N ARG A 25 -5.25 4.73 8.03
CA ARG A 25 -5.62 3.80 6.96
C ARG A 25 -4.65 2.61 6.88
N ASP A 26 -3.35 2.85 7.00
CA ASP A 26 -2.33 1.80 6.98
C ASP A 26 -2.48 0.86 8.18
N LEU A 27 -2.69 1.38 9.39
CA LEU A 27 -2.89 0.55 10.59
C LEU A 27 -4.14 -0.35 10.47
N VAL A 28 -5.25 0.20 9.97
CA VAL A 28 -6.50 -0.56 9.74
C VAL A 28 -6.28 -1.62 8.66
N TYR A 29 -5.57 -1.28 7.59
CA TYR A 29 -5.24 -2.23 6.54
C TYR A 29 -4.38 -3.39 7.07
N LEU A 30 -3.33 -3.10 7.85
CA LEU A 30 -2.45 -4.13 8.42
C LEU A 30 -3.20 -5.06 9.38
N ASP A 31 -4.17 -4.56 10.15
CA ASP A 31 -5.07 -5.40 10.96
C ASP A 31 -5.89 -6.37 10.09
N ALA A 32 -6.50 -5.87 9.02
CA ALA A 32 -7.29 -6.67 8.09
C ALA A 32 -6.43 -7.68 7.29
N ALA A 33 -5.21 -7.30 6.91
CA ALA A 33 -4.27 -8.10 6.14
C ALA A 33 -3.62 -9.22 6.98
N TRP A 34 -3.42 -8.99 8.27
CA TRP A 34 -2.72 -9.90 9.18
C TRP A 34 -3.14 -11.38 9.11
N PRO A 35 -4.43 -11.75 9.22
CA PRO A 35 -4.82 -13.17 9.19
C PRO A 35 -4.46 -13.85 7.86
N PHE A 36 -4.52 -13.11 6.75
CA PHE A 36 -4.16 -13.63 5.43
C PHE A 36 -2.65 -13.84 5.31
N LEU A 37 -1.85 -12.88 5.74
CA LEU A 37 -0.39 -13.00 5.77
C LEU A 37 0.07 -14.16 6.67
N VAL A 38 -0.55 -14.33 7.84
CA VAL A 38 -0.27 -15.47 8.73
C VAL A 38 -0.61 -16.80 8.05
N SER A 39 -1.71 -16.87 7.30
CA SER A 39 -2.08 -18.09 6.56
C SER A 39 -1.07 -18.44 5.44
N MET A 40 -0.36 -17.45 4.90
CA MET A 40 0.69 -17.63 3.90
C MET A 40 2.01 -18.13 4.48
N LYS A 41 2.17 -18.18 5.82
CA LYS A 41 3.31 -18.85 6.47
C LYS A 41 3.33 -20.35 6.19
N VAL A 42 2.15 -20.95 6.02
CA VAL A 42 1.99 -22.38 5.73
C VAL A 42 2.23 -22.59 4.23
N THR A 43 3.16 -23.49 3.91
CA THR A 43 3.52 -23.80 2.54
C THR A 43 2.33 -24.39 1.78
N GLY A 44 2.05 -23.87 0.58
CA GLY A 44 0.96 -24.34 -0.29
C GLY A 44 -0.32 -23.51 -0.27
N THR A 45 -0.45 -22.51 0.61
CA THR A 45 -1.56 -21.53 0.54
C THR A 45 -1.42 -20.67 -0.71
N GLN A 46 -2.42 -20.69 -1.61
CA GLN A 46 -2.43 -19.81 -2.78
C GLN A 46 -2.66 -18.35 -2.34
N ALA A 47 -1.85 -17.43 -2.87
CA ALA A 47 -2.12 -16.00 -2.75
C ALA A 47 -3.44 -15.66 -3.47
N ARG A 48 -4.21 -14.70 -2.92
CA ARG A 48 -5.51 -14.28 -3.48
C ARG A 48 -5.39 -13.73 -4.91
N TRP A 49 -4.25 -13.11 -5.22
CA TRP A 49 -3.85 -12.81 -6.59
C TRP A 49 -2.39 -13.19 -6.75
N ALA A 50 -2.10 -14.12 -7.65
CA ALA A 50 -0.74 -14.42 -8.04
C ALA A 50 -0.24 -13.28 -8.93
N GLN A 51 0.53 -12.35 -8.38
CA GLN A 51 1.49 -11.63 -9.22
C GLN A 51 2.39 -12.71 -9.83
N HIS A 52 2.23 -12.97 -11.13
CA HIS A 52 3.04 -13.92 -11.88
C HIS A 52 4.45 -13.37 -12.09
N ASP A 53 5.14 -12.95 -11.03
CA ASP A 53 6.50 -12.41 -11.13
C ASP A 53 7.52 -13.48 -11.55
N ARG A 54 7.14 -14.75 -11.49
CA ARG A 54 7.85 -15.82 -12.19
C ARG A 54 6.81 -16.83 -12.67
N ARG A 55 6.74 -17.09 -13.97
CA ARG A 55 6.42 -18.46 -14.39
C ARG A 55 7.45 -19.33 -13.68
N ARG A 56 7.06 -19.99 -12.58
CA ARG A 56 7.76 -21.19 -12.13
C ARG A 56 7.73 -22.09 -13.36
N SER A 57 8.85 -22.19 -14.08
CA SER A 57 9.02 -23.27 -15.01
C SER A 57 8.85 -24.53 -14.18
N VAL A 58 7.73 -25.22 -14.37
CA VAL A 58 7.57 -26.56 -13.83
C VAL A 58 8.57 -27.38 -14.62
N LEU A 59 9.73 -27.65 -14.00
CA LEU A 59 10.78 -28.45 -14.60
C LEU A 59 10.19 -29.83 -14.91
N SER A 60 10.51 -30.38 -16.08
CA SER A 60 10.08 -31.73 -16.45
C SER A 60 10.74 -32.78 -15.53
N ALA A 61 10.18 -33.99 -15.49
CA ALA A 61 10.74 -35.09 -14.70
C ALA A 61 12.22 -35.38 -15.07
N GLU A 62 12.56 -35.33 -16.35
CA GLU A 62 13.94 -35.48 -16.83
C GLU A 62 14.88 -34.36 -16.34
N GLN A 63 14.39 -33.11 -16.28
CA GLN A 63 15.17 -31.97 -15.78
C GLN A 63 15.41 -32.06 -14.26
N LEU A 64 14.47 -32.64 -13.53
CA LEU A 64 14.59 -32.89 -12.09
C LEU A 64 15.58 -34.02 -11.79
N GLU A 65 15.58 -35.09 -12.59
CA GLU A 65 16.53 -36.20 -12.46
C GLU A 65 17.96 -35.76 -12.79
N ALA A 66 18.14 -34.95 -13.85
CA ALA A 66 19.45 -34.43 -14.26
C ALA A 66 20.14 -33.54 -13.20
N MET A 67 19.36 -32.89 -12.33
CA MET A 67 19.90 -32.02 -11.27
C MET A 67 20.37 -32.78 -10.01
N GLY A 68 20.06 -34.07 -9.89
CA GLY A 68 20.45 -34.91 -8.76
C GLY A 68 19.92 -34.44 -7.38
N HIS A 69 20.24 -35.17 -6.32
CA HIS A 69 19.69 -34.93 -4.97
C HIS A 69 20.01 -33.56 -4.34
N ARG A 70 20.97 -32.80 -4.91
CA ARG A 70 21.36 -31.45 -4.44
C ARG A 70 20.71 -30.31 -5.23
N GLY A 71 20.12 -30.58 -6.41
CA GLY A 71 19.52 -29.55 -7.27
C GLY A 71 17.99 -29.59 -7.33
N VAL A 72 17.33 -30.58 -6.70
CA VAL A 72 15.87 -30.62 -6.62
C VAL A 72 15.35 -29.42 -5.79
N PRO A 73 14.56 -28.50 -6.38
CA PRO A 73 13.95 -27.41 -5.63
C PRO A 73 12.99 -28.00 -4.60
N ARG A 74 13.38 -28.03 -3.34
CA ARG A 74 12.46 -28.37 -2.25
C ARG A 74 11.49 -27.20 -2.07
N PRO A 75 10.21 -27.45 -1.76
CA PRO A 75 9.31 -26.38 -1.40
C PRO A 75 9.95 -25.59 -0.25
N THR A 76 10.12 -24.27 -0.45
CA THR A 76 10.69 -23.38 0.55
C THR A 76 9.87 -23.53 1.83
N PRO A 77 10.46 -23.89 2.99
CA PRO A 77 9.71 -24.29 4.20
C PRO A 77 8.81 -23.18 4.78
N ALA A 78 9.04 -21.93 4.39
CA ALA A 78 8.13 -20.80 4.49
C ALA A 78 8.55 -19.76 3.44
N CYS A 79 7.62 -18.93 2.97
CA CYS A 79 8.00 -17.75 2.17
C CYS A 79 8.74 -16.76 3.09
N VAL A 80 10.08 -16.69 3.00
CA VAL A 80 10.91 -15.81 3.84
C VAL A 80 10.41 -14.36 3.78
N SER A 81 10.02 -13.88 2.60
CA SER A 81 9.41 -12.56 2.43
C SER A 81 8.13 -12.33 3.23
N VAL A 82 7.31 -13.38 3.44
CA VAL A 82 6.11 -13.30 4.28
C VAL A 82 6.51 -13.20 5.76
N LEU A 83 7.57 -13.90 6.18
CA LEU A 83 8.07 -13.82 7.55
C LEU A 83 8.66 -12.44 7.85
N ASP A 84 9.40 -11.86 6.91
CA ASP A 84 9.97 -10.52 7.02
C ASP A 84 8.85 -9.47 7.19
N VAL A 85 7.84 -9.49 6.31
CA VAL A 85 6.70 -8.56 6.43
C VAL A 85 5.93 -8.74 7.74
N LEU A 86 5.73 -9.98 8.20
CA LEU A 86 5.07 -10.23 9.48
C LEU A 86 5.89 -9.70 10.68
N ALA A 87 7.23 -9.82 10.63
CA ALA A 87 8.12 -9.28 11.65
C ALA A 87 8.16 -7.74 11.62
N GLU A 88 8.13 -7.12 10.44
CA GLU A 88 8.02 -5.68 10.28
C GLU A 88 6.71 -5.15 10.86
N ILE A 89 5.57 -5.78 10.55
CA ILE A 89 4.26 -5.41 11.10
C ILE A 89 4.27 -5.52 12.63
N GLN A 90 4.83 -6.60 13.19
CA GLN A 90 4.97 -6.75 14.64
C GLN A 90 5.79 -5.62 15.26
N THR A 91 6.94 -5.32 14.67
CA THR A 91 7.84 -4.26 15.14
C THR A 91 7.16 -2.90 15.11
N ALA A 92 6.52 -2.56 13.99
CA ALA A 92 5.78 -1.31 13.83
C ALA A 92 4.61 -1.22 14.83
N ALA A 93 3.82 -2.29 14.97
CA ALA A 93 2.68 -2.33 15.89
C ALA A 93 3.11 -2.09 17.36
N VAL A 94 4.18 -2.75 17.82
CA VAL A 94 4.72 -2.57 19.17
C VAL A 94 5.17 -1.14 19.39
N ARG A 95 5.99 -0.59 18.47
CA ARG A 95 6.56 0.75 18.61
C ARG A 95 5.47 1.81 18.63
N ILE A 96 4.55 1.76 17.68
CA ILE A 96 3.46 2.73 17.56
C ILE A 96 2.52 2.63 18.75
N ALA A 97 2.18 1.42 19.19
CA ALA A 97 1.31 1.26 20.35
C ALA A 97 1.93 1.83 21.63
N ASN A 98 3.23 1.59 21.86
CA ASN A 98 3.92 2.12 23.02
C ASN A 98 3.93 3.65 23.00
N GLU A 99 4.21 4.26 21.85
CA GLU A 99 4.24 5.72 21.71
C GLU A 99 2.85 6.33 21.90
N VAL A 100 1.83 5.76 21.25
CA VAL A 100 0.44 6.21 21.41
C VAL A 100 -0.01 6.10 22.87
N LEU A 101 0.32 5.01 23.57
CA LEU A 101 -0.02 4.83 24.98
C LEU A 101 0.80 5.71 25.93
N PHE A 102 1.99 6.16 25.51
CA PHE A 102 2.79 7.11 26.27
C PHE A 102 2.21 8.53 26.19
N VAL A 103 1.79 8.94 24.98
CA VAL A 103 1.21 10.26 24.71
C VAL A 103 -0.22 10.39 25.24
N VAL A 104 -1.03 9.33 25.14
CA VAL A 104 -2.41 9.34 25.65
C VAL A 104 -2.35 9.13 27.16
N PRO A 105 -2.86 10.08 27.98
CA PRO A 105 -2.80 9.99 29.42
C PRO A 105 -3.53 8.75 29.90
N TRP A 106 -3.01 8.17 30.97
CA TRP A 106 -3.62 7.01 31.62
C TRP A 106 -5.01 7.40 32.14
N GLN A 107 -6.06 7.05 31.39
CA GLN A 107 -7.44 7.10 31.87
C GLN A 107 -7.92 5.68 32.12
N ALA A 108 -8.75 5.50 33.15
CA ALA A 108 -9.32 4.20 33.53
C ALA A 108 -10.16 3.55 32.40
N CYS A 109 -10.48 4.29 31.34
CA CYS A 109 -11.26 3.86 30.18
C CYS A 109 -10.43 3.60 28.91
N VAL A 110 -9.11 3.76 28.92
CA VAL A 110 -8.28 3.39 27.76
C VAL A 110 -8.17 1.86 27.74
N TRP A 111 -8.95 1.24 26.85
CA TRP A 111 -8.87 -0.19 26.60
C TRP A 111 -7.46 -0.56 26.13
N ARG A 112 -6.84 -1.53 26.80
CA ARG A 112 -5.54 -2.11 26.42
C ARG A 112 -5.73 -3.60 26.12
N PRO A 113 -5.14 -4.13 25.04
CA PRO A 113 -5.15 -5.55 24.80
C PRO A 113 -4.54 -6.33 25.97
N ALA A 114 -5.15 -7.46 26.32
CA ALA A 114 -4.69 -8.30 27.43
C ALA A 114 -3.37 -9.02 27.14
N TRP A 115 -3.07 -9.28 25.87
CA TRP A 115 -1.91 -10.06 25.43
C TRP A 115 -0.89 -9.17 24.74
N SER A 116 0.39 -9.53 24.84
CA SER A 116 1.48 -8.84 24.14
C SER A 116 1.26 -8.82 22.61
N PRO A 117 1.67 -7.74 21.90
CA PRO A 117 1.56 -7.66 20.44
C PRO A 117 2.30 -8.78 19.71
N GLN A 118 3.24 -9.45 20.38
CA GLN A 118 3.98 -10.59 19.84
C GLN A 118 3.09 -11.80 19.57
N PHE A 119 1.98 -11.96 20.31
CA PHE A 119 1.04 -13.08 20.11
C PHE A 119 0.00 -12.77 19.02
N ASP A 120 -0.62 -11.61 19.10
CA ASP A 120 -1.55 -11.09 18.08
C ASP A 120 -1.40 -9.57 18.02
N VAL A 121 -0.96 -9.07 16.87
CA VAL A 121 -0.77 -7.62 16.66
C VAL A 121 -2.09 -6.90 16.44
N ARG A 122 -3.14 -7.60 16.00
CA ARG A 122 -4.40 -6.97 15.56
C ARG A 122 -5.07 -6.12 16.64
N PRO A 123 -5.24 -6.60 17.89
CA PRO A 123 -5.75 -5.78 18.98
C PRO A 123 -4.98 -4.46 19.16
N TRP A 124 -3.66 -4.51 19.00
CA TRP A 124 -2.77 -3.37 19.16
C TRP A 124 -2.86 -2.40 17.98
N LEU A 125 -2.90 -2.91 16.74
CA LEU A 125 -3.12 -2.09 15.55
C LEU A 125 -4.48 -1.36 15.61
N ARG A 126 -5.56 -2.04 16.03
CA ARG A 126 -6.88 -1.43 16.22
C ARG A 126 -6.88 -0.34 17.28
N MET A 127 -6.27 -0.63 18.44
CA MET A 127 -6.15 0.33 19.54
C MET A 127 -5.36 1.56 19.08
N SER A 128 -4.19 1.36 18.45
CA SER A 128 -3.36 2.44 17.91
C SER A 128 -4.14 3.26 16.90
N ALA A 129 -4.83 2.65 15.94
CA ALA A 129 -5.64 3.36 14.94
C ALA A 129 -6.78 4.19 15.56
N ALA A 130 -7.40 3.69 16.64
CA ALA A 130 -8.47 4.37 17.34
C ALA A 130 -7.97 5.57 18.18
N LEU A 131 -6.82 5.42 18.83
CA LEU A 131 -6.25 6.43 19.73
C LEU A 131 -5.35 7.45 19.02
N LEU A 132 -4.83 7.12 17.83
CA LEU A 132 -3.90 7.97 17.09
C LEU A 132 -4.40 9.40 16.85
N PRO A 133 -5.68 9.67 16.52
CA PRO A 133 -6.15 11.05 16.38
C PRO A 133 -6.03 11.86 17.67
N GLN A 134 -6.36 11.26 18.81
CA GLN A 134 -6.27 11.92 20.12
C GLN A 134 -4.81 12.11 20.56
N ALA A 135 -3.96 11.13 20.28
CA ALA A 135 -2.53 11.22 20.54
C ALA A 135 -1.87 12.30 19.66
N HIS A 136 -2.19 12.31 18.37
CA HIS A 136 -1.62 13.26 17.41
C HIS A 136 -1.94 14.71 17.77
N LEU A 137 -3.18 15.00 18.19
CA LEU A 137 -3.58 16.34 18.64
C LEU A 137 -2.72 16.89 19.79
N ARG A 138 -2.12 16.02 20.62
CA ARG A 138 -1.22 16.46 21.69
C ARG A 138 0.20 16.77 21.21
N THR A 139 0.61 16.13 20.11
CA THR A 139 1.96 16.24 19.54
C THR A 139 2.03 17.18 18.34
N VAL A 140 0.92 17.84 17.98
CA VAL A 140 0.81 18.59 16.71
C VAL A 140 1.76 19.79 16.65
N ASP A 141 2.05 20.38 17.81
CA ASP A 141 2.94 21.54 17.96
C ASP A 141 4.38 21.13 18.32
N GLU A 142 4.67 19.82 18.37
CA GLU A 142 6.03 19.31 18.64
C GLU A 142 6.86 19.26 17.34
N ASP A 143 8.19 19.22 17.48
CA ASP A 143 9.11 19.17 16.33
C ASP A 143 8.97 17.89 15.49
N ASP A 144 8.52 16.78 16.10
CA ASP A 144 8.27 15.49 15.42
C ASP A 144 6.86 14.97 15.77
N PRO A 145 5.79 15.50 15.14
CA PRO A 145 4.43 15.11 15.45
C PRO A 145 4.20 13.62 15.21
N LEU A 146 3.29 13.03 16.00
CA LEU A 146 3.15 11.57 16.05
C LEU A 146 2.75 10.93 14.71
N ALA A 147 1.94 11.61 13.88
CA ALA A 147 1.54 11.05 12.58
C ALA A 147 2.73 10.92 11.59
N PRO A 148 3.51 11.97 11.29
CA PRO A 148 4.77 11.84 10.55
C PRO A 148 5.75 10.83 11.14
N TRP A 149 5.88 10.76 12.47
CA TRP A 149 6.71 9.75 13.11
C TRP A 149 6.20 8.33 12.82
N CYS A 150 4.90 8.07 13.03
CA CYS A 150 4.27 6.78 12.74
C CYS A 150 4.42 6.39 11.27
N GLU A 151 4.27 7.34 10.33
CA GLU A 151 4.49 7.09 8.89
C GLU A 151 5.90 6.55 8.64
N ARG A 152 6.94 7.14 9.25
CA ARG A 152 8.31 6.64 9.12
C ARG A 152 8.50 5.26 9.74
N ILE A 153 7.81 4.95 10.86
CA ILE A 153 7.87 3.65 11.51
C ILE A 153 7.16 2.56 10.69
N ILE A 154 6.02 2.89 10.07
CA ILE A 154 5.28 1.98 9.19
C ILE A 154 6.04 1.77 7.87
N GLY A 155 6.66 2.83 7.34
CA GLY A 155 7.47 2.78 6.13
C GLY A 155 6.73 2.15 4.95
N ALA A 156 7.41 1.24 4.25
CA ALA A 156 6.87 0.54 3.08
C ALA A 156 6.14 -0.78 3.42
N THR A 157 5.98 -1.10 4.72
CA THR A 157 5.42 -2.39 5.16
C THR A 157 3.98 -2.63 4.64
N PRO A 158 3.06 -1.64 4.62
CA PRO A 158 1.73 -1.82 4.02
C PRO A 158 1.79 -2.19 2.53
N ASP A 159 2.72 -1.62 1.77
CA ASP A 159 2.89 -1.90 0.35
C ASP A 159 3.50 -3.28 0.13
N ALA A 160 4.44 -3.70 0.98
CA ALA A 160 4.99 -5.04 0.96
C ALA A 160 3.91 -6.10 1.27
N ALA A 161 3.06 -5.84 2.28
CA ALA A 161 1.90 -6.66 2.59
C ALA A 161 0.91 -6.73 1.43
N ALA A 162 0.59 -5.59 0.80
CA ALA A 162 -0.30 -5.54 -0.37
C ALA A 162 0.23 -6.34 -1.55
N ARG A 163 1.53 -6.21 -1.87
CA ARG A 163 2.16 -7.01 -2.93
C ARG A 163 2.07 -8.51 -2.66
N LEU A 164 2.27 -8.95 -1.41
CA LEU A 164 2.16 -10.37 -1.05
C LEU A 164 0.73 -10.90 -1.20
N LEU A 165 -0.27 -10.09 -0.85
CA LEU A 165 -1.69 -10.45 -0.95
C LEU A 165 -2.25 -10.29 -2.37
N GLY A 166 -1.57 -9.50 -3.20
CA GLY A 166 -2.07 -9.04 -4.49
C GLY A 166 -3.10 -7.91 -4.36
N ASP A 167 -3.18 -7.24 -3.21
CA ASP A 167 -4.13 -6.15 -3.02
C ASP A 167 -3.71 -4.90 -3.82
N VAL A 168 -4.70 -4.14 -4.29
CA VAL A 168 -4.50 -2.88 -5.01
C VAL A 168 -4.74 -1.71 -4.05
N ARG A 169 -3.71 -0.88 -3.82
CA ARG A 169 -3.77 0.30 -2.93
C ARG A 169 -3.59 1.62 -3.67
N SER A 170 -4.15 2.69 -3.11
CA SER A 170 -3.82 4.05 -3.55
C SER A 170 -2.34 4.33 -3.31
N GLY A 171 -1.67 4.94 -4.28
CA GLY A 171 -0.23 5.18 -4.27
C GLY A 171 0.62 4.00 -4.76
N GLN A 172 0.04 2.82 -5.00
CA GLN A 172 0.80 1.64 -5.41
C GLN A 172 1.37 1.80 -6.82
N ASP A 173 2.69 1.64 -6.94
CA ASP A 173 3.38 1.57 -8.22
C ASP A 173 3.05 0.26 -8.95
N LEU A 174 2.72 0.36 -10.24
CA LEU A 174 2.61 -0.78 -11.13
C LEU A 174 4.00 -1.21 -11.61
N ALA A 175 4.21 -2.53 -11.74
CA ALA A 175 5.48 -3.08 -12.22
C ALA A 175 5.76 -2.78 -13.71
N GLY A 176 4.74 -2.40 -14.48
CA GLY A 176 4.88 -2.10 -15.91
C GLY A 176 5.39 -0.69 -16.18
N ILE A 177 6.25 -0.55 -17.19
CA ILE A 177 6.78 0.73 -17.65
C ILE A 177 5.79 1.36 -18.64
N CYS A 178 5.48 2.64 -18.40
CA CYS A 178 4.61 3.42 -19.26
C CYS A 178 5.19 3.48 -20.70
N PRO A 179 4.42 3.12 -21.74
CA PRO A 179 4.93 3.10 -23.11
C PRO A 179 5.11 4.50 -23.71
N TRP A 180 4.49 5.54 -23.14
CA TRP A 180 4.53 6.91 -23.70
C TRP A 180 5.66 7.76 -23.14
N CYS A 181 5.93 7.67 -21.83
CA CYS A 181 7.08 8.36 -21.23
C CYS A 181 8.29 7.45 -21.04
N GLU A 182 8.17 6.16 -21.35
CA GLU A 182 9.23 5.15 -21.17
C GLU A 182 9.78 5.09 -19.73
N GLY A 183 8.96 5.45 -18.74
CA GLY A 183 9.39 5.51 -17.36
C GLY A 183 10.32 6.68 -17.04
N LEU A 184 10.24 7.78 -17.80
CA LEU A 184 11.02 8.98 -17.55
C LEU A 184 10.59 9.66 -16.24
N THR A 185 11.52 9.81 -15.31
CA THR A 185 11.39 10.56 -14.06
C THR A 185 12.58 11.51 -13.89
N ALA A 186 12.61 12.27 -12.79
CA ALA A 186 13.78 13.05 -12.42
C ALA A 186 15.04 12.20 -12.13
N ARG A 187 14.88 10.90 -11.90
CA ARG A 187 15.95 9.97 -11.53
C ARG A 187 16.51 9.19 -12.72
N GLY A 188 15.74 8.99 -13.78
CA GLY A 188 16.18 8.25 -14.96
C GLY A 188 15.06 7.85 -15.91
N VAL A 189 15.36 6.88 -16.77
CA VAL A 189 14.44 6.26 -17.74
C VAL A 189 14.22 4.80 -17.34
N GLY A 190 13.03 4.25 -17.62
CA GLY A 190 12.69 2.87 -17.27
C GLY A 190 12.19 2.68 -15.84
N GLU A 191 11.80 3.77 -15.15
CA GLU A 191 11.22 3.67 -13.81
C GLU A 191 9.70 3.39 -13.86
N PRO A 192 9.15 2.67 -12.86
CA PRO A 192 7.72 2.54 -12.70
C PRO A 192 7.11 3.92 -12.42
N THR A 193 6.32 4.40 -13.38
CA THR A 193 5.71 5.75 -13.36
C THR A 193 4.21 5.72 -13.18
N LEU A 194 3.60 4.54 -13.31
CA LEU A 194 2.16 4.34 -13.20
C LEU A 194 1.80 3.96 -11.77
N ARG A 195 0.88 4.71 -11.17
CA ARG A 195 0.38 4.48 -9.82
C ARG A 195 -1.12 4.32 -9.81
N VAL A 196 -1.62 3.41 -8.99
CA VAL A 196 -3.05 3.36 -8.71
C VAL A 196 -3.41 4.49 -7.75
N HIS A 197 -4.46 5.24 -8.04
CA HIS A 197 -5.01 6.29 -7.18
C HIS A 197 -6.50 6.02 -6.95
N TYR A 198 -6.91 6.21 -5.72
CA TYR A 198 -8.31 6.30 -5.32
C TYR A 198 -8.57 7.78 -5.04
N PRO A 199 -9.29 8.50 -5.91
CA PRO A 199 -9.62 9.90 -5.68
C PRO A 199 -10.31 10.07 -4.31
N ASP A 200 -9.98 11.14 -3.59
CA ASP A 200 -10.47 11.43 -2.23
C ASP A 200 -12.02 11.44 -2.10
N GLU A 201 -12.75 11.55 -3.20
CA GLU A 201 -14.21 11.40 -3.26
C GLU A 201 -14.70 9.96 -2.97
N LEU A 202 -13.77 9.01 -2.79
CA LEU A 202 -14.00 7.60 -2.42
C LEU A 202 -13.21 7.19 -1.17
N ASP A 203 -13.22 8.04 -0.14
CA ASP A 203 -12.69 7.72 1.19
C ASP A 203 -13.46 6.55 1.85
N PHE A 204 -12.80 5.38 1.93
CA PHE A 204 -13.28 4.17 2.63
C PHE A 204 -13.23 4.30 4.17
N SER A 205 -13.00 5.49 4.72
CA SER A 205 -13.24 5.78 6.15
C SER A 205 -14.73 5.82 6.54
N ARG A 206 -15.64 5.78 5.56
CA ARG A 206 -17.08 5.55 5.79
C ARG A 206 -17.36 4.04 5.96
N PRO A 207 -18.21 3.65 6.93
CA PRO A 207 -18.48 2.25 7.23
C PRO A 207 -18.98 1.49 5.99
N LEU A 208 -18.49 0.26 5.81
CA LEU A 208 -18.83 -0.72 4.77
C LEU A 208 -20.29 -1.22 4.81
N ASP A 209 -21.20 -0.45 5.41
CA ASP A 209 -22.64 -0.72 5.42
C ASP A 209 -23.30 -0.04 4.20
N ALA A 210 -22.76 -0.28 3.02
CA ALA A 210 -23.42 0.00 1.77
C ALA A 210 -22.87 -0.93 0.70
N VAL A 211 -23.53 -2.08 0.54
CA VAL A 211 -23.50 -2.93 -0.65
C VAL A 211 -24.18 -2.19 -1.82
N SER A 212 -23.85 -0.94 -2.06
CA SER A 212 -24.48 -0.14 -3.10
C SER A 212 -23.52 0.92 -3.63
N LEU A 213 -23.38 0.91 -4.96
CA LEU A 213 -22.74 1.91 -5.83
C LEU A 213 -21.31 1.60 -6.34
N VAL A 214 -21.09 0.37 -6.83
CA VAL A 214 -20.38 0.20 -8.13
C VAL A 214 -21.40 -0.04 -9.27
N ALA A 215 -22.70 -0.02 -8.96
CA ALA A 215 -23.78 -0.20 -9.91
C ALA A 215 -24.08 1.04 -10.76
N ASP A 216 -23.68 2.26 -10.34
CA ASP A 216 -23.99 3.50 -11.05
C ASP A 216 -22.75 4.41 -11.16
N GLY A 217 -21.97 4.23 -12.23
CA GLY A 217 -21.22 5.31 -12.91
C GLY A 217 -20.19 6.16 -12.15
N GLY A 218 -19.91 5.93 -10.87
CA GLY A 218 -18.91 6.68 -10.10
C GLY A 218 -17.46 6.40 -10.56
N PRO A 219 -16.51 7.34 -10.34
CA PRO A 219 -15.13 7.18 -10.80
C PRO A 219 -14.42 6.13 -9.93
N GLY A 220 -14.45 4.86 -10.37
CA GLY A 220 -13.66 3.79 -9.76
C GLY A 220 -12.15 4.08 -9.73
N PRO A 221 -11.33 3.16 -9.17
CA PRO A 221 -9.89 3.37 -9.07
C PRO A 221 -9.26 3.73 -10.42
N LEU A 222 -8.29 4.63 -10.37
CA LEU A 222 -7.60 5.17 -11.54
C LEU A 222 -6.16 4.71 -11.56
N ILE A 223 -5.60 4.41 -12.73
CA ILE A 223 -4.15 4.34 -12.92
C ILE A 223 -3.70 5.69 -13.43
N VAL A 224 -2.72 6.32 -12.79
CA VAL A 224 -2.21 7.66 -13.13
C VAL A 224 -0.71 7.58 -13.44
N CYS A 225 -0.29 8.20 -14.54
CA CYS A 225 1.12 8.31 -14.91
C CYS A 225 1.77 9.58 -14.33
N HIS A 226 2.74 9.40 -13.44
CA HIS A 226 3.56 10.45 -12.84
C HIS A 226 4.89 10.68 -13.57
N GLY A 227 5.05 10.11 -14.77
CA GLY A 227 6.23 10.31 -15.60
C GLY A 227 6.36 11.75 -16.08
N ALA A 228 7.60 12.23 -16.20
CA ALA A 228 7.89 13.57 -16.67
C ALA A 228 7.38 13.76 -18.11
N ASN A 229 6.58 14.82 -18.32
CA ASN A 229 5.99 15.20 -19.61
C ASN A 229 5.20 14.09 -20.33
N CYS A 230 4.64 13.13 -19.59
CA CYS A 230 3.83 12.07 -20.19
C CYS A 230 2.58 12.65 -20.86
N THR A 231 2.51 12.55 -22.19
CA THR A 231 1.43 13.12 -23.02
C THR A 231 0.92 12.08 -24.03
N PRO A 232 0.19 11.04 -23.57
CA PRO A 232 -0.41 10.07 -24.47
C PRO A 232 -1.40 10.73 -25.44
N PRO A 233 -1.55 10.22 -26.67
CA PRO A 233 -2.57 10.69 -27.60
C PRO A 233 -3.98 10.56 -27.02
N SER A 234 -4.89 11.48 -27.35
CA SER A 234 -6.27 11.47 -26.81
C SER A 234 -7.05 10.19 -27.10
N ARG A 235 -6.68 9.44 -28.15
CA ARG A 235 -7.25 8.12 -28.48
C ARG A 235 -6.84 7.01 -27.49
N ASP A 236 -5.73 7.21 -26.80
CA ASP A 236 -5.07 6.24 -25.92
C ASP A 236 -5.31 6.58 -24.43
N CYS A 237 -5.67 7.84 -24.14
CA CYS A 237 -5.99 8.32 -22.80
C CYS A 237 -6.89 9.56 -22.91
N GLY A 238 -8.17 9.40 -22.56
CA GLY A 238 -9.14 10.50 -22.59
C GLY A 238 -9.26 11.28 -21.27
N MET A 239 -8.67 10.77 -20.19
CA MET A 239 -8.85 11.29 -18.84
C MET A 239 -7.54 11.83 -18.27
N ARG A 240 -7.63 12.91 -17.46
CA ARG A 240 -6.50 13.45 -16.71
C ARG A 240 -6.88 13.64 -15.24
N TRP A 241 -5.94 13.34 -14.35
CA TRP A 241 -6.07 13.52 -12.91
C TRP A 241 -4.96 14.46 -12.43
N HIS A 242 -5.32 15.62 -11.88
CA HIS A 242 -4.38 16.69 -11.52
C HIS A 242 -3.32 17.01 -12.60
N GLY A 243 -3.72 17.01 -13.88
CA GLY A 243 -2.83 17.29 -15.02
C GLY A 243 -2.04 16.07 -15.53
N HIS A 244 -2.07 14.95 -14.81
CA HIS A 244 -1.43 13.69 -15.22
C HIS A 244 -2.39 12.80 -16.03
N PRO A 245 -1.90 12.04 -17.02
CA PRO A 245 -2.73 11.06 -17.74
C PRO A 245 -3.28 10.00 -16.79
N ALA A 246 -4.56 9.65 -16.94
CA ALA A 246 -5.25 8.70 -16.09
C ALA A 246 -6.11 7.72 -16.88
N TRP A 247 -6.23 6.49 -16.38
CA TRP A 247 -7.04 5.41 -16.95
C TRP A 247 -7.99 4.84 -15.91
N ASN A 248 -9.27 4.75 -16.25
CA ASN A 248 -10.28 4.14 -15.38
C ASN A 248 -10.24 2.61 -15.49
N THR A 249 -10.94 1.93 -14.57
CA THR A 249 -10.93 0.46 -14.47
C THR A 249 -11.28 -0.27 -15.77
N ARG A 250 -12.12 0.30 -16.64
CA ARG A 250 -12.50 -0.31 -17.94
C ARG A 250 -11.33 -0.33 -18.93
N GLU A 251 -10.39 0.59 -18.78
CA GLU A 251 -9.23 0.75 -19.65
C GLU A 251 -8.02 -0.06 -19.16
N TRP A 252 -8.07 -0.64 -17.95
CA TRP A 252 -6.91 -1.30 -17.34
C TRP A 252 -6.42 -2.51 -18.12
N GLU A 253 -7.32 -3.36 -18.62
CA GLU A 253 -6.92 -4.52 -19.44
C GLU A 253 -6.29 -4.09 -20.77
N TRP A 254 -6.82 -3.02 -21.37
CA TRP A 254 -6.28 -2.43 -22.59
C TRP A 254 -4.90 -1.81 -22.36
N LEU A 255 -4.70 -1.16 -21.20
CA LEU A 255 -3.44 -0.55 -20.79
C LEU A 255 -2.40 -1.61 -20.49
N ALA A 256 -2.76 -2.65 -19.73
CA ALA A 256 -1.87 -3.75 -19.34
C ALA A 256 -1.20 -4.43 -20.55
N LYS A 257 -1.94 -4.59 -21.66
CA LYS A 257 -1.41 -5.17 -22.92
C LYS A 257 -0.34 -4.31 -23.61
N ARG A 258 -0.16 -3.05 -23.19
CA ARG A 258 0.78 -2.08 -23.80
C ARG A 258 1.93 -1.69 -22.88
N LEU A 259 1.90 -2.12 -21.62
CA LEU A 259 2.98 -1.83 -20.69
C LEU A 259 4.25 -2.57 -21.12
N LYS A 260 5.39 -1.89 -21.07
CA LYS A 260 6.69 -2.53 -21.29
C LYS A 260 7.11 -3.22 -20.00
N SER A 261 7.77 -4.37 -20.12
CA SER A 261 8.39 -5.02 -18.97
C SER A 261 9.71 -4.33 -18.60
N PRO A 262 10.10 -4.26 -17.31
CA PRO A 262 11.38 -3.69 -16.91
C PRO A 262 12.60 -4.38 -17.56
N GLU A 263 12.46 -5.65 -17.92
CA GLU A 263 13.51 -6.48 -18.52
C GLU A 263 13.50 -6.46 -20.07
N GLY A 264 12.53 -5.79 -20.70
CA GLY A 264 12.25 -5.89 -22.14
C GLY A 264 12.59 -4.63 -22.92
N ARG A 265 13.51 -4.78 -23.87
CA ARG A 265 13.62 -3.94 -25.08
C ARG A 265 12.25 -3.70 -25.72
#